data_AF-A0A9J6DFG9-F1
#
_entry.id   AF-A0A9J6DFG9-F1
#
_cell.length_a   1.000
_cell.length_b   1.000
_cell.length_c   1.000
_cell.angle_alpha   90.00
_cell.angle_beta   90.00
_cell.angle_gamma   90.00
#
_symmetry.space_group_name_H-M   'P 1'
#
loop_
_entity.id
_entity.type
_entity.pdbx_description
1 polymer ?
#
loop_
_entity_poly.entity_id
_entity_poly.type
_entity_poly.pdbx_seq_one_letter_code
_entity_poly.pdbx_strand_id
1 'polypeptide(L)'
;MQFWIEDGNSDEGAQHKPRFLNSEISYFGAGGKQAIFFIGNSTRMITKPKGSKDVHELVISKDEFERREKEKGLIYSGNILNRKPGDASHVSIEEEGLQEIIADEVNKEQFTCVVIWGISSEHVQFLKHNFSTWCSQLA
;
A
#
# COMPACT_ATOMS: atom_id res chain seq x y z
N MET A 1 -39.19 -17.55 -31.70
CA MET A 1 -38.18 -18.53 -32.13
C MET A 1 -36.93 -18.24 -31.34
N GLN A 2 -36.61 -19.14 -30.43
CA GLN A 2 -35.51 -19.09 -29.48
C GLN A 2 -34.39 -19.95 -30.05
N PHE A 3 -33.16 -19.46 -30.05
CA PHE A 3 -31.98 -20.31 -30.00
C PHE A 3 -30.95 -19.66 -29.09
N TRP A 4 -30.78 -20.30 -27.94
CA TRP A 4 -29.63 -20.15 -27.05
C TRP A 4 -28.43 -20.83 -27.72
N ILE A 5 -27.25 -20.27 -27.52
CA ILE A 5 -26.04 -21.07 -27.41
C ILE A 5 -25.77 -21.17 -25.91
N GLU A 6 -26.02 -22.35 -25.36
CA GLU A 6 -25.49 -22.78 -24.07
C GLU A 6 -24.02 -23.12 -24.28
N ASP A 7 -23.13 -22.30 -23.72
CA ASP A 7 -21.84 -22.79 -23.24
C ASP A 7 -21.92 -22.88 -21.72
N GLY A 8 -21.75 -24.09 -21.22
CA GLY A 8 -22.11 -24.51 -19.88
C GLY A 8 -21.35 -23.83 -18.75
N ASN A 9 -22.12 -23.55 -17.70
CA ASN A 9 -21.81 -23.88 -16.31
C ASN A 9 -20.58 -23.21 -15.67
N SER A 10 -20.78 -22.00 -15.16
CA SER A 10 -20.89 -21.84 -13.70
C SER A 10 -21.54 -20.50 -13.38
N ASP A 11 -22.84 -20.56 -13.08
CA ASP A 11 -23.46 -19.62 -12.16
C ASP A 11 -22.78 -19.82 -10.78
N GLU A 12 -21.56 -19.32 -10.61
CA GLU A 12 -21.01 -19.06 -9.27
C GLU A 12 -21.72 -17.81 -8.74
N GLY A 13 -23.03 -17.93 -8.55
CA GLY A 13 -23.84 -16.92 -7.88
C GLY A 13 -23.13 -16.58 -6.58
N ALA A 14 -22.73 -15.30 -6.43
CA ALA A 14 -21.94 -14.73 -5.35
C ALA A 14 -21.99 -15.64 -4.11
N GLN A 15 -21.04 -16.57 -4.03
CA GLN A 15 -21.17 -17.69 -3.11
C GLN A 15 -21.19 -17.09 -1.72
N HIS A 16 -22.36 -17.09 -1.07
CA HIS A 16 -22.54 -16.45 0.22
C HIS A 16 -21.68 -17.21 1.23
N LYS A 17 -20.46 -16.71 1.43
CA LYS A 17 -19.53 -17.26 2.41
C LYS A 17 -20.12 -17.01 3.79
N PRO A 18 -20.12 -18.01 4.69
CA PRO A 18 -20.59 -17.81 6.06
C PRO A 18 -19.95 -16.57 6.67
N ARG A 19 -20.78 -15.72 7.31
CA ARG A 19 -20.36 -14.45 7.93
C ARG A 19 -19.72 -13.44 6.96
N PHE A 20 -19.97 -13.54 5.66
CA PHE A 20 -19.40 -12.65 4.65
C PHE A 20 -17.86 -12.61 4.64
N LEU A 21 -17.21 -13.73 4.97
CA LEU A 21 -15.75 -13.86 4.95
C LEU A 21 -15.22 -14.01 3.51
N ASN A 22 -15.42 -12.99 2.68
CA ASN A 22 -15.05 -12.95 1.26
C ASN A 22 -13.80 -12.12 0.96
N SER A 23 -13.21 -11.46 1.95
CA SER A 23 -12.08 -10.52 1.81
C SER A 23 -12.40 -9.23 1.03
N GLU A 24 -13.65 -9.02 0.65
CA GLU A 24 -14.11 -7.81 -0.06
C GLU A 24 -14.45 -6.70 0.93
N ILE A 25 -13.43 -6.22 1.65
CA ILE A 25 -13.60 -5.23 2.73
C ILE A 25 -13.61 -3.78 2.25
N SER A 26 -13.31 -3.54 0.97
CA SER A 26 -13.16 -2.18 0.41
C SER A 26 -14.49 -1.64 -0.14
N TYR A 27 -14.80 -0.37 0.17
CA TYR A 27 -15.99 0.31 -0.35
C TYR A 27 -15.72 1.75 -0.80
N PHE A 28 -15.21 2.61 0.08
CA PHE A 28 -15.08 4.06 -0.20
C PHE A 28 -13.80 4.50 -0.90
N GLY A 29 -12.81 3.60 -1.04
CA GLY A 29 -11.50 3.95 -1.61
C GLY A 29 -10.67 4.95 -0.77
N ALA A 30 -11.09 5.33 0.44
CA ALA A 30 -10.43 6.30 1.29
C ALA A 30 -9.66 5.69 2.48
N GLY A 31 -9.98 4.45 2.88
CA GLY A 31 -9.52 3.85 4.14
C GLY A 31 -7.99 3.82 4.30
N GLY A 32 -7.27 3.35 3.28
CA GLY A 32 -5.79 3.32 3.34
C GLY A 32 -5.16 4.70 3.48
N LYS A 33 -5.72 5.71 2.80
CA LYS A 33 -5.25 7.10 2.89
C LYS A 33 -5.48 7.68 4.28
N GLN A 34 -6.67 7.45 4.86
CA GLN A 34 -6.97 7.88 6.21
C GLN A 34 -6.05 7.23 7.24
N ALA A 35 -5.81 5.92 7.14
CA ALA A 35 -4.92 5.21 8.05
C ALA A 35 -3.48 5.75 7.98
N ILE A 36 -2.94 5.94 6.76
CA ILE A 36 -1.58 6.46 6.55
C ILE A 36 -1.41 7.84 7.19
N PHE A 37 -2.29 8.79 6.86
CA PHE A 37 -2.16 10.18 7.33
C PHE A 37 -2.66 10.40 8.76
N PHE A 38 -3.34 9.42 9.33
CA PHE A 38 -3.55 9.35 10.77
C PHE A 38 -2.25 8.94 11.49
N ILE A 39 -1.59 7.86 11.02
CA ILE A 39 -0.41 7.28 11.69
C ILE A 39 0.82 8.19 11.56
N GLY A 40 1.09 8.69 10.35
CA GLY A 40 2.25 9.51 10.03
C GLY A 40 1.94 10.60 9.01
N ASN A 41 2.97 11.16 8.38
CA ASN A 41 2.83 12.31 7.46
C ASN A 41 3.37 12.05 6.05
N SER A 42 3.98 10.89 5.82
CA SER A 42 4.53 10.50 4.53
C SER A 42 4.41 9.00 4.33
N THR A 43 4.19 8.60 3.09
CA THR A 43 4.16 7.20 2.69
C THR A 43 4.90 6.96 1.38
N ARG A 44 5.46 5.76 1.27
CA ARG A 44 6.00 5.17 0.05
C ARG A 44 5.25 3.88 -0.20
N MET A 45 4.49 3.87 -1.28
CA MET A 45 3.82 2.69 -1.80
C MET A 45 4.77 2.00 -2.76
N ILE A 46 5.15 0.76 -2.48
CA ILE A 46 6.06 -0.04 -3.30
C ILE A 46 5.30 -1.29 -3.73
N THR A 47 5.11 -1.52 -5.02
CA THR A 47 4.33 -2.66 -5.50
C THR A 47 4.93 -3.32 -6.74
N LYS A 48 4.85 -4.65 -6.76
CA LYS A 48 5.17 -5.47 -7.93
C LYS A 48 4.00 -6.41 -8.18
N PRO A 49 3.20 -6.17 -9.24
CA PRO A 49 2.16 -7.09 -9.66
C PRO A 49 2.75 -8.40 -10.17
N LYS A 50 1.95 -9.47 -10.13
CA LYS A 50 2.31 -10.76 -10.74
C LYS A 50 2.59 -10.57 -12.23
N GLY A 51 3.70 -11.13 -12.72
CA GLY A 51 4.12 -11.02 -14.11
C GLY A 51 4.76 -9.67 -14.50
N SER A 52 4.75 -8.66 -13.62
CA SER A 52 5.56 -7.45 -13.85
C SER A 52 7.04 -7.75 -13.65
N LYS A 53 7.88 -7.17 -14.51
CA LYS A 53 9.35 -7.19 -14.35
C LYS A 53 9.84 -6.09 -13.42
N ASP A 54 9.05 -5.02 -13.30
CA ASP A 54 9.43 -3.81 -12.58
C ASP A 54 8.63 -3.66 -11.29
N VAL A 55 9.27 -3.02 -10.31
CA VAL A 55 8.66 -2.50 -9.09
C VAL A 55 8.25 -1.06 -9.34
N HIS A 56 7.04 -0.71 -8.91
CA HIS A 56 6.46 0.62 -9.01
C HIS A 56 6.43 1.28 -7.64
N GLU A 57 7.02 2.46 -7.54
CA GLU A 57 7.05 3.27 -6.31
C GLU A 57 6.33 4.59 -6.47
N LEU A 58 5.52 4.94 -5.48
CA LEU A 58 4.92 6.26 -5.36
C LEU A 58 5.13 6.80 -3.94
N VAL A 59 5.68 8.01 -3.84
CA VAL A 59 5.84 8.74 -2.59
C VAL A 59 4.78 9.82 -2.51
N ILE A 60 4.07 9.88 -1.37
CA ILE A 60 3.13 10.95 -1.04
C ILE A 60 3.49 11.47 0.34
N SER A 61 3.71 12.77 0.48
CA SER A 61 4.02 13.38 1.78
C SER A 61 3.29 14.71 1.95
N LYS A 62 3.02 15.05 3.21
CA LYS A 62 2.52 16.36 3.60
C LYS A 62 3.44 17.49 3.09
N ASP A 63 4.75 17.33 3.29
CA ASP A 63 5.75 18.33 2.91
C ASP A 63 5.74 18.62 1.41
N GLU A 64 5.56 17.60 0.57
CA GLU A 64 5.49 17.76 -0.89
C GLU A 64 4.22 18.51 -1.31
N PHE A 65 3.09 18.26 -0.64
CA PHE A 65 1.85 19.02 -0.89
C PHE A 65 2.00 20.48 -0.49
N GLU A 66 2.52 20.77 0.70
CA GLU A 66 2.74 22.14 1.18
C GLU A 66 3.73 22.91 0.27
N ARG A 67 4.78 22.23 -0.19
CA ARG A 67 5.75 22.82 -1.13
C ARG A 67 5.08 23.21 -2.45
N ARG A 68 4.28 22.32 -3.04
CA ARG A 68 3.55 22.60 -4.29
C ARG A 68 2.50 23.67 -4.14
N GLU A 69 1.83 23.75 -3.00
CA GLU A 69 0.88 24.82 -2.70
C GLU A 69 1.58 26.18 -2.68
N LYS A 70 2.70 26.29 -1.96
CA LYS A 70 3.51 27.53 -1.91
C LYS A 70 4.03 27.95 -3.28
N GLU A 71 4.44 26.98 -4.09
CA GLU A 71 4.95 27.21 -5.46
C GLU A 71 3.83 27.45 -6.49
N LYS A 72 2.55 27.34 -6.11
CA LYS A 72 1.39 27.37 -7.03
C LYS A 72 1.50 26.34 -8.15
N GLY A 73 2.10 25.19 -7.84
CA GLY A 73 2.30 24.09 -8.77
C GLY A 73 1.07 23.17 -8.89
N LEU A 74 1.23 22.08 -9.64
CA LEU A 74 0.21 21.05 -9.76
C LEU A 74 0.22 20.14 -8.53
N ILE A 75 -0.70 20.41 -7.60
CA ILE A 75 -0.81 19.73 -6.29
C ILE A 75 -0.89 18.20 -6.42
N TYR A 76 -1.69 17.70 -7.37
CA TYR A 76 -2.00 16.28 -7.51
C TYR A 76 -1.23 15.57 -8.63
N SER A 77 -0.21 16.20 -9.21
CA SER A 77 0.68 15.54 -10.17
C SER A 77 1.80 14.81 -9.44
N GLY A 78 2.42 13.81 -10.04
CA GLY A 78 3.52 13.09 -9.41
C GLY A 78 4.15 12.10 -10.37
N ASN A 79 5.32 11.60 -10.02
CA ASN A 79 6.01 10.58 -10.81
C ASN A 79 5.97 9.25 -10.05
N ILE A 80 5.67 8.18 -10.78
CA ILE A 80 5.88 6.83 -10.31
C ILE A 80 7.28 6.42 -10.74
N LEU A 81 8.12 6.04 -9.78
CA LEU A 81 9.44 5.50 -10.06
C LEU A 81 9.28 4.02 -10.40
N ASN A 82 9.73 3.64 -11.59
CA ASN A 82 9.80 2.24 -12.03
C ASN A 82 11.25 1.78 -11.95
N ARG A 83 11.49 0.65 -11.28
CA ARG A 83 12.85 0.12 -11.10
C ARG A 83 12.87 -1.40 -11.07
N LYS A 84 14.06 -1.98 -11.16
CA LYS A 84 14.24 -3.42 -10.97
C LYS A 84 14.09 -3.79 -9.48
N PRO A 85 13.59 -5.00 -9.16
CA PRO A 85 13.62 -5.51 -7.79
C PRO A 85 15.05 -5.48 -7.22
N GLY A 86 15.20 -5.05 -5.97
CA GLY A 86 16.51 -4.96 -5.31
C GLY A 86 17.35 -3.72 -5.67
N ASP A 87 16.94 -2.89 -6.64
CA ASP A 87 17.62 -1.61 -6.92
C ASP A 87 17.25 -0.56 -5.87
N ALA A 88 18.20 -0.21 -5.00
CA ALA A 88 18.06 0.81 -3.96
C ALA A 88 18.88 2.07 -4.27
N SER A 89 19.32 2.27 -5.52
CA SER A 89 20.22 3.38 -5.91
C SER A 89 19.64 4.78 -5.65
N HIS A 90 18.32 4.90 -5.57
CA HIS A 90 17.59 6.15 -5.28
C HIS A 90 17.37 6.42 -3.78
N VAL A 91 17.74 5.48 -2.90
CA VAL A 91 17.52 5.55 -1.45
C VAL A 91 18.77 6.06 -0.75
N SER A 92 18.60 6.93 0.26
CA SER A 92 19.73 7.45 1.03
C SER A 92 20.35 6.35 1.91
N ILE A 93 21.65 6.49 2.24
CA ILE A 93 22.34 5.60 3.19
C ILE A 93 21.73 5.69 4.60
N GLU A 94 21.12 6.83 4.93
CA GLU A 94 20.46 7.05 6.22
C GLU A 94 19.13 6.27 6.35
N GLU A 95 18.61 5.72 5.26
CA GLU A 95 17.36 4.96 5.20
C GLU A 95 17.61 3.44 5.19
N GLU A 96 18.48 2.95 6.09
CA GLU A 96 18.91 1.53 6.16
C GLU A 96 17.72 0.55 6.13
N GLY A 97 16.68 0.79 6.93
CA GLY A 97 15.49 -0.06 6.95
C GLY A 97 14.73 -0.12 5.61
N LEU A 98 14.80 0.92 4.78
CA LEU A 98 14.23 0.88 3.44
C LEU A 98 15.12 0.07 2.49
N GLN A 99 16.44 0.14 2.63
CA GLN A 99 17.37 -0.67 1.84
C GLN A 99 17.18 -2.17 2.10
N GLU A 100 16.97 -2.56 3.35
CA GLU A 100 16.64 -3.95 3.72
C GLU A 100 15.33 -4.42 3.05
N ILE A 101 14.28 -3.60 3.12
CA ILE A 101 13.00 -3.90 2.47
C ILE A 101 13.18 -4.11 0.96
N ILE A 102 13.99 -3.26 0.30
CA ILE A 102 14.25 -3.34 -1.14
C ILE A 102 15.09 -4.58 -1.47
N ALA A 103 16.10 -4.92 -0.67
CA ALA A 103 16.92 -6.12 -0.86
C ALA A 103 16.07 -7.41 -0.82
N ASP A 104 15.07 -7.45 0.06
CA ASP A 104 14.15 -8.58 0.20
C ASP A 104 13.21 -8.81 -1.00
N GLU A 105 13.17 -7.90 -1.98
CA GLU A 105 12.25 -7.99 -3.12
C GLU A 105 12.65 -9.03 -4.16
N VAL A 106 13.95 -9.35 -4.26
CA VAL A 106 14.53 -10.15 -5.36
C VAL A 106 13.83 -11.51 -5.52
N ASN A 107 13.39 -12.09 -4.42
CA ASN A 107 12.76 -13.42 -4.39
C ASN A 107 11.22 -13.38 -4.40
N LYS A 108 10.61 -12.19 -4.54
CA LYS A 108 9.16 -12.01 -4.47
C LYS A 108 8.54 -11.93 -5.88
N GLU A 109 7.68 -12.88 -6.20
CA GLU A 109 6.94 -12.88 -7.47
C GLU A 109 5.98 -11.67 -7.55
N GLN A 110 5.29 -11.37 -6.46
CA GLN A 110 4.38 -10.24 -6.32
C GLN A 110 4.36 -9.73 -4.88
N PHE A 111 4.17 -8.43 -4.69
CA PHE A 111 4.02 -7.84 -3.36
C PHE A 111 3.45 -6.42 -3.43
N THR A 112 2.94 -5.95 -2.29
CA THR A 112 2.71 -4.54 -2.00
C THR A 112 3.24 -4.24 -0.61
N CYS A 113 4.12 -3.26 -0.49
CA CYS A 113 4.64 -2.75 0.77
C CYS A 113 4.20 -1.29 0.94
N VAL A 114 3.72 -0.96 2.12
CA VAL A 114 3.34 0.40 2.51
C VAL A 114 4.27 0.82 3.62
N VAL A 115 5.20 1.71 3.31
CA VAL A 115 6.11 2.28 4.30
C VAL A 115 5.57 3.65 4.72
N ILE A 116 5.56 3.94 6.02
CA ILE A 116 5.01 5.16 6.60
C ILE A 116 6.09 5.84 7.45
N TRP A 117 6.35 7.12 7.18
CA TRP A 117 7.32 7.95 7.90
C TRP A 117 6.62 9.06 8.67
N GLY A 118 7.40 9.70 9.55
CA GLY A 118 6.91 10.77 10.41
C GLY A 118 5.79 10.30 11.32
N ILE A 119 5.90 9.07 11.82
CA ILE A 119 4.93 8.48 12.75
C ILE A 119 4.84 9.39 13.99
N SER A 120 3.63 9.74 14.40
CA SER A 120 3.41 10.54 15.61
C SER A 120 4.10 9.92 16.82
N SER A 121 4.79 10.74 17.62
CA SER A 121 5.45 10.28 18.85
C SER A 121 4.48 9.61 19.82
N GLU A 122 3.24 10.08 19.90
CA GLU A 122 2.16 9.49 20.69
C GLU A 122 1.83 8.06 20.20
N HIS A 123 1.71 7.86 18.89
CA HIS A 123 1.48 6.54 18.31
C HIS A 123 2.66 5.59 18.57
N VAL A 124 3.91 6.07 18.44
CA VAL A 124 5.10 5.26 18.77
C VAL A 124 5.10 4.84 20.23
N GLN A 125 4.81 5.77 21.15
CA GLN A 125 4.74 5.46 22.58
C GLN A 125 3.64 4.44 22.87
N PHE A 126 2.45 4.62 22.30
CA PHE A 126 1.34 3.69 22.49
C PHE A 126 1.70 2.28 22.00
N LEU A 127 2.22 2.15 20.77
CA LEU A 127 2.57 0.87 20.16
C LEU A 127 3.65 0.12 20.95
N LYS A 128 4.63 0.84 21.52
CA LYS A 128 5.69 0.25 22.35
C LYS A 128 5.20 -0.25 23.70
N HIS A 129 4.37 0.54 24.40
CA HIS A 129 3.98 0.22 25.78
C HIS A 129 2.75 -0.69 25.88
N ASN A 130 1.96 -0.81 24.81
CA ASN A 130 0.70 -1.56 24.81
C ASN A 130 0.70 -2.73 23.82
N PHE A 131 1.87 -3.34 23.59
CA PHE A 131 2.08 -4.37 22.56
C PHE A 131 1.03 -5.48 22.59
N SER A 132 0.87 -6.14 23.74
CA SER A 132 -0.11 -7.21 23.90
C SER A 132 -1.54 -6.75 23.63
N THR A 133 -1.89 -5.54 24.10
CA THR A 133 -3.24 -5.00 23.99
C THR A 133 -3.63 -4.78 22.54
N TRP A 134 -2.81 -4.06 21.76
CA TRP A 134 -3.16 -3.78 20.37
C TRP A 134 -3.04 -5.02 19.49
N CYS A 135 -2.12 -5.96 19.78
CA CYS A 135 -2.09 -7.25 19.08
C CYS A 135 -3.39 -8.04 19.31
N SER A 136 -3.93 -8.05 20.52
CA SER A 136 -5.22 -8.69 20.81
C SER A 136 -6.41 -7.98 20.14
N GLN A 137 -6.34 -6.67 19.93
CA GLN A 137 -7.39 -5.93 19.21
C GLN A 137 -7.45 -6.24 17.71
N LEU A 138 -6.33 -6.71 17.13
CA LEU A 138 -6.26 -7.11 15.72
C LEU A 138 -6.58 -8.60 15.48
N ALA A 139 -6.54 -9.42 16.53
CA ALA A 139 -6.63 -10.89 16.46
C ALA A 139 -8.07 -11.42 16.42
#